data_AF-A0A950I0G8-F1
#
_entry.id   AF-A0A950I0G8-F1
#
_cell.length_a   1.000
_cell.length_b   1.000
_cell.length_c   1.000
_cell.angle_alpha   90.00
_cell.angle_beta   90.00
_cell.angle_gamma   90.00
#
_symmetry.space_group_name_H-M   'P 1'
#
loop_
_entity.id
_entity.type
_entity.pdbx_description
1 polymer ?
#
loop_
_entity_poly.entity_id
_entity_poly.type
_entity_poly.pdbx_seq_one_letter_code
_entity_poly.pdbx_strand_id
1 'polypeptide(L)'
;FLSYTSNAYLGRMVEMILADDKKPLHLEKRYETDMAEGLKMMALEGHGIAFLPESAVPREVKGKLLARADGNQPGWEVEMDIRLYRERPTGGRPGKPIVARLWNYLAEQSEAAAPAKRKPATK
;
A
#
# COMPACT_ATOMS: atom_id res chain seq x y z
N PHE A 1 -16.85 -3.18 8.41
CA PHE A 1 -15.46 -3.16 7.96
C PHE A 1 -14.70 -2.04 8.65
N LEU A 2 -13.39 -2.21 8.71
CA LEU A 2 -12.43 -1.31 9.35
C LEU A 2 -11.89 -0.41 8.24
N SER A 3 -12.21 0.89 8.30
CA SER A 3 -12.02 1.83 7.20
C SER A 3 -10.82 2.74 7.46
N TYR A 4 -10.14 3.15 6.39
CA TYR A 4 -9.32 4.36 6.49
C TYR A 4 -10.22 5.59 6.57
N THR A 5 -9.72 6.69 7.13
CA THR A 5 -10.40 7.98 7.00
C THR A 5 -10.38 8.47 5.55
N SER A 6 -11.29 9.38 5.22
CA SER A 6 -11.42 9.99 3.89
C SER A 6 -10.19 10.79 3.44
N ASN A 7 -9.34 11.25 4.36
CA ASN A 7 -8.15 12.03 4.04
C ASN A 7 -6.89 11.17 3.83
N ALA A 8 -6.91 9.91 4.28
CA ALA A 8 -5.81 8.99 4.07
C ALA A 8 -5.71 8.59 2.58
N TYR A 9 -4.48 8.60 2.04
CA TYR A 9 -4.24 8.14 0.66
C TYR A 9 -4.79 6.72 0.43
N LEU A 10 -4.56 5.81 1.38
CA LEU A 10 -5.07 4.44 1.33
C LEU A 10 -6.60 4.38 1.36
N GLY A 11 -7.28 5.34 2.02
CA GLY A 11 -8.74 5.46 1.96
C GLY A 11 -9.24 5.66 0.54
N ARG A 12 -8.60 6.56 -0.21
CA ARG A 12 -8.92 6.78 -1.63
C ARG A 12 -8.65 5.55 -2.49
N MET A 13 -7.57 4.82 -2.21
CA MET A 13 -7.27 3.56 -2.91
C MET A 13 -8.36 2.52 -2.67
N VAL A 14 -8.83 2.38 -1.42
CA VAL A 14 -9.93 1.49 -1.06
C VAL A 14 -11.22 1.93 -1.74
N GLU A 15 -11.55 3.22 -1.75
CA GLU A 15 -12.72 3.75 -2.46
C GLU A 15 -12.69 3.39 -3.95
N MET A 16 -11.52 3.44 -4.61
CA MET A 16 -11.38 3.00 -6.00
C MET A 16 -11.64 1.49 -6.17
N ILE A 17 -11.13 0.65 -5.27
CA ILE A 17 -11.41 -0.80 -5.29
C ILE A 17 -12.92 -1.05 -5.14
N LEU A 18 -13.55 -0.39 -4.16
CA LEU A 18 -14.98 -0.57 -3.88
C LEU A 18 -15.88 -0.03 -5.01
N ALA A 19 -15.43 1.00 -5.73
CA ALA A 19 -16.18 1.59 -6.85
C ALA A 19 -16.15 0.75 -8.14
N ASP A 20 -15.13 -0.11 -8.32
CA ASP A 20 -15.01 -0.97 -9.50
C ASP A 20 -15.88 -2.23 -9.42
N ASP A 21 -16.37 -2.59 -8.24
CA ASP A 21 -17.19 -3.79 -8.08
C ASP A 21 -18.62 -3.59 -8.63
N LYS A 22 -19.07 -4.59 -9.39
CA LYS A 22 -20.41 -4.64 -9.99
C LYS A 22 -21.45 -5.21 -9.03
N LYS A 23 -21.02 -5.79 -7.90
CA LYS A 23 -21.89 -6.41 -6.91
C LYS A 23 -22.22 -5.45 -5.76
N PRO A 24 -23.40 -5.57 -5.14
CA PRO A 24 -23.73 -4.82 -3.94
C PRO A 24 -22.78 -5.15 -2.80
N LEU A 25 -22.11 -4.13 -2.29
CA LEU A 25 -21.22 -4.22 -1.14
C LEU A 25 -21.96 -3.92 0.16
N HIS A 26 -22.13 -4.94 1.00
CA HIS A 26 -22.78 -4.79 2.32
C HIS A 26 -21.77 -4.47 3.42
N LEU A 27 -21.07 -3.35 3.26
CA LEU A 27 -20.00 -2.93 4.16
C LEU A 27 -20.48 -1.81 5.11
N GLU A 28 -20.56 -2.09 6.40
CA GLU A 28 -20.85 -1.08 7.43
C GLU A 28 -19.55 -0.61 8.10
N LYS A 29 -19.26 0.69 8.09
CA LYS A 29 -18.06 1.23 8.78
C LYS A 29 -18.23 1.12 10.30
N ARG A 30 -17.32 0.39 10.96
CA ARG A 30 -17.36 0.16 12.43
C ARG A 30 -16.21 0.79 13.20
N TYR A 31 -15.12 1.08 12.50
CA TYR A 31 -13.92 1.70 13.05
C TYR A 31 -13.21 2.47 11.93
N GLU A 32 -12.53 3.56 12.27
CA GLU A 32 -11.83 4.40 11.31
C GLU A 32 -10.49 4.91 11.87
N THR A 33 -9.43 4.86 11.05
CA THR A 33 -8.11 5.44 11.36
C THR A 33 -7.28 5.66 10.10
N ASP A 34 -6.31 6.58 10.12
CA ASP A 34 -5.41 6.85 8.99
C ASP A 34 -4.34 5.75 8.83
N MET A 35 -4.02 5.05 9.91
CA MET A 35 -2.86 4.16 9.99
C MET A 35 -3.26 2.72 9.70
N ALA A 36 -2.60 2.09 8.71
CA ALA A 36 -2.81 0.68 8.39
C ALA A 36 -2.58 -0.26 9.58
N GLU A 37 -1.61 0.08 10.44
CA GLU A 37 -1.31 -0.71 11.64
C GLU A 37 -2.51 -0.78 12.60
N GLY A 38 -3.22 0.33 12.80
CA GLY A 38 -4.41 0.36 13.64
C GLY A 38 -5.52 -0.55 13.10
N LEU A 39 -5.76 -0.51 11.79
CA LEU A 39 -6.71 -1.41 11.13
C LEU A 39 -6.29 -2.88 11.25
N LYS A 40 -4.99 -3.17 11.09
CA LYS A 40 -4.44 -4.53 11.25
C LYS A 40 -4.70 -5.07 12.65
N MET A 41 -4.44 -4.28 13.70
CA MET A 41 -4.71 -4.68 15.08
C MET A 41 -6.20 -4.98 15.30
N MET A 42 -7.09 -4.12 14.81
CA MET A 42 -8.53 -4.35 14.93
C MET A 42 -9.00 -5.59 14.15
N ALA A 43 -8.38 -5.90 13.01
CA ALA A 43 -8.66 -7.12 12.25
C ALA A 43 -8.17 -8.39 12.99
N LEU A 44 -6.98 -8.34 13.61
CA LEU A 44 -6.44 -9.44 14.41
C LEU A 44 -7.31 -9.76 15.64
N GLU A 45 -7.90 -8.74 16.27
CA GLU A 45 -8.86 -8.89 17.37
C GLU A 45 -10.26 -9.33 16.90
N GLY A 46 -10.46 -9.53 15.59
CA GLY A 46 -11.73 -10.03 15.04
C GLY A 46 -12.84 -8.99 14.93
N HIS A 47 -12.52 -7.69 14.98
CA HIS A 47 -13.53 -6.62 14.86
C HIS A 47 -14.03 -6.38 13.42
N GLY A 48 -13.48 -7.08 12.44
CA GLY A 48 -13.99 -7.12 11.06
C GLY A 48 -12.91 -7.26 10.01
N ILE A 49 -13.30 -7.01 8.77
CA ILE A 49 -12.40 -7.03 7.60
C ILE A 49 -11.80 -5.65 7.34
N ALA A 50 -10.56 -5.62 6.86
CA ALA A 50 -9.81 -4.43 6.50
C ALA A 50 -9.09 -4.63 5.15
N PHE A 51 -8.92 -3.54 4.40
CA PHE A 51 -7.97 -3.49 3.29
C PHE A 51 -6.62 -3.04 3.84
N LEU A 52 -5.58 -3.85 3.63
CA LEU A 52 -4.24 -3.61 4.18
C LEU A 52 -3.19 -3.69 3.06
N PRO A 53 -2.12 -2.86 3.09
CA PRO A 53 -0.98 -3.06 2.22
C PRO A 53 -0.35 -4.43 2.49
N GLU A 54 -0.02 -5.18 1.44
CA GLU A 54 0.59 -6.51 1.56
C GLU A 54 1.88 -6.48 2.41
N SER A 55 2.68 -5.43 2.25
CA SER A 55 3.92 -5.23 3.00
C SER A 55 3.74 -5.10 4.52
N ALA A 56 2.52 -4.81 5.00
CA ALA A 56 2.22 -4.59 6.41
C ALA A 56 1.80 -5.87 7.17
N VAL A 57 1.49 -6.96 6.45
CA VAL A 57 0.92 -8.19 7.03
C VAL A 57 1.69 -9.51 6.73
N PRO A 58 2.95 -9.52 6.27
CA PRO A 58 3.58 -10.78 5.84
C PRO A 58 3.75 -11.79 6.99
N ARG A 59 3.92 -11.29 8.22
CA ARG A 59 4.08 -12.13 9.42
C ARG A 59 2.75 -12.76 9.82
N GLU A 60 1.69 -11.97 9.85
CA GLU A 60 0.35 -12.40 10.27
C GLU A 60 -0.25 -13.40 9.28
N VAL A 61 -0.04 -13.19 7.97
CA VAL A 61 -0.47 -14.14 6.93
C VAL A 61 0.32 -15.45 7.02
N LYS A 62 1.66 -15.38 7.15
CA LYS A 62 2.49 -16.58 7.33
C LYS A 62 2.12 -17.35 8.60
N GLY A 63 1.77 -16.63 9.66
CA GLY A 63 1.32 -17.18 10.94
C GLY A 63 -0.14 -17.66 10.94
N LYS A 64 -0.87 -17.53 9.82
CA LYS A 64 -2.31 -17.85 9.72
C LYS A 64 -3.20 -17.09 10.70
N LEU A 65 -2.75 -15.92 11.16
CA LEU A 65 -3.54 -15.02 11.99
C LEU A 65 -4.47 -14.15 11.14
N LEU A 66 -4.04 -13.84 9.91
CA LEU A 66 -4.85 -13.17 8.89
C LEU A 66 -4.87 -14.02 7.63
N ALA A 67 -5.97 -13.91 6.89
CA ALA A 67 -6.15 -14.52 5.58
C ALA A 67 -6.82 -13.52 4.64
N ARG A 68 -6.63 -13.69 3.32
CA ARG A 68 -7.37 -12.90 2.33
C ARG A 68 -8.86 -13.25 2.39
N ALA A 69 -9.71 -12.23 2.50
CA ALA A 69 -11.16 -12.38 2.58
C ALA A 69 -11.82 -12.61 1.19
N ASP A 70 -11.10 -12.35 0.11
CA ASP A 70 -11.59 -12.38 -1.27
C ASP A 70 -11.54 -13.76 -1.94
N GLY A 71 -11.17 -14.81 -1.19
CA GLY A 71 -11.01 -16.15 -1.76
C GLY A 71 -9.92 -16.23 -2.83
N ASN A 72 -8.91 -15.35 -2.76
CA ASN A 72 -7.80 -15.27 -3.72
C ASN A 72 -8.24 -14.84 -5.14
N GLN A 73 -9.33 -14.08 -5.25
CA GLN A 73 -9.81 -13.54 -6.51
C GLN A 73 -9.12 -12.20 -6.85
N PRO A 74 -8.63 -12.02 -8.09
CA PRO A 74 -8.14 -10.73 -8.54
C PRO A 74 -9.33 -9.78 -8.72
N GLY A 75 -9.39 -8.71 -7.94
CA GLY A 75 -10.49 -7.73 -7.99
C GLY A 75 -10.65 -6.89 -6.72
N TRP A 76 -10.09 -7.34 -5.60
CA TRP A 76 -10.13 -6.64 -4.31
C TRP A 76 -8.79 -6.01 -3.93
N GLU A 77 -7.96 -5.74 -4.92
CA GLU A 77 -6.60 -5.23 -4.75
C GLU A 77 -6.26 -4.19 -5.80
N VAL A 78 -5.28 -3.35 -5.48
CA VAL A 78 -4.70 -2.36 -6.39
C VAL A 78 -3.19 -2.38 -6.21
N GLU A 79 -2.46 -2.37 -7.32
CA GLU A 79 -1.00 -2.28 -7.30
C GLU A 79 -0.57 -0.86 -6.95
N MET A 80 0.41 -0.73 -6.06
CA MET A 80 0.93 0.55 -5.60
C MET A 80 2.45 0.55 -5.62
N ASP A 81 3.03 1.65 -6.10
CA ASP A 81 4.46 1.89 -6.03
C ASP A 81 4.81 2.78 -4.83
N ILE A 82 5.81 2.37 -4.05
CA ILE A 82 6.46 3.26 -3.08
C ILE A 82 7.54 4.04 -3.81
N ARG A 83 7.40 5.36 -3.86
CA ARG A 83 8.32 6.25 -4.57
C ARG A 83 8.95 7.27 -3.63
N LEU A 84 10.25 7.49 -3.80
CA LEU A 84 10.97 8.56 -3.13
C LEU A 84 11.06 9.78 -4.04
N TYR A 85 10.86 10.96 -3.47
CA TYR A 85 10.96 12.23 -4.19
C TYR A 85 11.97 13.15 -3.50
N ARG A 86 12.72 13.92 -4.29
CA ARG A 86 13.58 15.01 -3.82
C ARG A 86 13.43 16.23 -4.72
N GLU A 87 13.70 17.42 -4.18
CA GLU A 87 13.86 18.62 -4.98
C GLU A 87 15.03 18.42 -5.96
N ARG A 88 14.85 18.85 -7.21
CA ARG A 88 15.91 18.83 -8.22
C ARG A 88 16.90 19.96 -7.94
N PRO A 89 18.20 19.66 -7.73
CA PRO A 89 19.22 20.69 -7.54
C PRO A 89 19.28 21.68 -8.70
N THR A 90 19.44 22.97 -8.40
CA THR A 90 19.63 24.04 -9.39
C THR A 90 20.85 24.89 -9.03
N GLY A 91 21.35 25.71 -9.96
CA GLY A 91 22.52 26.57 -9.71
C GLY A 91 22.35 27.51 -8.51
N GLY A 92 21.12 28.02 -8.27
CA GLY A 92 20.81 28.86 -7.10
C GLY A 92 20.47 28.07 -5.84
N ARG A 93 20.23 26.76 -5.94
CA ARG A 93 19.90 25.86 -4.83
C ARG A 93 20.51 24.47 -5.07
N PRO A 94 21.80 24.28 -4.79
CA PRO A 94 22.50 23.02 -5.09
C PRO A 94 22.03 21.83 -4.23
N GLY A 95 21.20 22.06 -3.22
CA GLY A 95 20.75 21.02 -2.28
C GLY A 95 21.83 20.66 -1.25
N LYS A 96 21.46 19.87 -0.23
CA LYS A 96 22.39 19.46 0.83
C LYS A 96 23.22 18.25 0.36
N PRO A 97 24.56 18.23 0.52
CA PRO A 97 25.40 17.11 0.10
C PRO A 97 25.00 15.75 0.69
N ILE A 98 24.50 15.72 1.93
CA ILE A 98 24.01 14.49 2.57
C ILE A 98 22.79 13.89 1.84
N VAL A 99 21.91 14.72 1.29
CA VAL A 99 20.75 14.27 0.51
C VAL A 99 21.21 13.69 -0.82
N ALA A 100 22.23 14.26 -1.45
CA ALA A 100 22.81 13.71 -2.67
C ALA A 100 23.44 12.34 -2.43
N ARG A 101 24.21 12.17 -1.34
CA ARG A 101 24.79 10.88 -0.95
C ARG A 101 23.72 9.83 -0.68
N LEU A 102 22.71 10.15 0.13
CA LEU A 102 21.60 9.23 0.41
C LEU A 102 20.85 8.85 -0.88
N TRP A 103 20.59 9.82 -1.75
CA TRP A 103 19.90 9.57 -3.00
C TRP A 103 20.68 8.62 -3.90
N ASN A 104 21.99 8.84 -4.08
CA ASN A 104 22.83 7.96 -4.91
C ASN A 104 22.88 6.55 -4.33
N TYR A 105 23.06 6.43 -3.00
CA TYR A 105 23.01 5.14 -2.32
C TYR A 105 21.69 4.39 -2.57
N LEU A 106 20.54 5.08 -2.42
CA LEU A 106 19.23 4.46 -2.66
C LEU A 106 18.99 4.12 -4.14
N ALA A 107 19.53 4.92 -5.07
CA ALA A 107 19.45 4.62 -6.51
C ALA A 107 20.23 3.34 -6.85
N GLU A 108 21.45 3.20 -6.34
CA GLU A 108 22.28 1.99 -6.52
C GLU A 108 21.59 0.74 -5.93
N GLN A 109 21.01 0.86 -4.73
CA GLN A 109 20.25 -0.23 -4.11
C GLN A 109 19.00 -0.59 -4.92
N SER A 110 18.29 0.41 -5.47
CA SER A 110 17.12 0.18 -6.31
C SER A 110 17.45 -0.53 -7.62
N GLU A 111 18.59 -0.22 -8.23
CA GLU A 111 19.05 -0.90 -9.46
C GLU A 111 19.46 -2.35 -9.17
N ALA A 112 20.14 -2.58 -8.03
CA ALA A 112 20.54 -3.93 -7.60
C ALA A 112 19.34 -4.80 -7.18
N ALA A 113 18.29 -4.20 -6.61
CA ALA A 113 17.08 -4.89 -6.17
C ALA A 113 16.02 -5.06 -7.27
N ALA A 114 16.21 -4.47 -8.46
CA ALA A 114 15.23 -4.55 -9.54
C ALA A 114 15.06 -6.00 -10.03
N PRO A 115 13.87 -6.62 -9.91
CA PRO A 115 13.63 -7.90 -10.55
C PRO A 115 13.65 -7.71 -12.07
N ALA A 116 14.17 -8.70 -12.80
CA ALA A 116 14.24 -8.69 -14.26
C ALA A 116 12.88 -8.26 -14.86
N LYS A 117 12.90 -7.17 -15.64
CA LYS A 117 11.74 -6.50 -16.25
C LYS A 117 10.62 -7.49 -16.59
N ARG A 118 9.51 -7.46 -15.84
CA ARG A 118 8.29 -8.18 -16.22
C ARG A 118 7.83 -7.63 -17.57
N LYS A 119 7.87 -8.46 -18.61
CA LYS A 119 7.38 -8.10 -19.95
C LYS A 119 5.89 -7.69 -19.82
N PRO A 120 5.45 -6.61 -20.47
CA PRO A 120 4.04 -6.26 -20.47
C PRO A 120 3.25 -7.41 -21.13
N ALA A 121 2.19 -7.85 -20.46
CA ALA A 121 1.23 -8.78 -21.03
C ALA A 121 0.56 -8.09 -22.22
N THR A 122 0.89 -8.55 -23.43
CA THR A 122 0.23 -8.15 -24.67
C THR A 122 -1.26 -8.50 -24.55
N LYS A 123 -2.14 -7.51 -24.71
CA LYS A 123 -3.56 -7.74 -25.00
C LYS A 123 -3.73 -8.32 -26.39
#